data_AF-A0A164M723-F1
#
_entry.id   AF-A0A164M723-F1
#
_cell.length_a   1.000
_cell.length_b   1.000
_cell.length_c   1.000
_cell.angle_alpha   90.00
_cell.angle_beta   90.00
_cell.angle_gamma   90.00
#
_symmetry.space_group_name_H-M   'P 1'
#
loop_
_entity.id
_entity.type
_entity.pdbx_description
1 polymer ?
#
loop_
_entity_poly.entity_id
_entity_poly.type
_entity_poly.pdbx_seq_one_letter_code
_entity_poly.pdbx_strand_id
1 'polypeptide(L)'
;MSSFKPKLGDGSIILPQARVKMIMKSSPDTESISTDALYFVTKATEFFVEHLVQEIYESTGKSNELTYKGLADIVQKSDSMHFLKDMVPRKITYKEYQEILKEKENSDLF
;
A
#
# COMPACT_ATOMS: atom_id res chain seq x y z
N MET A 1 -8.98 -0.46 -17.80
CA MET A 1 -8.33 -1.04 -16.62
C MET A 1 -7.60 -2.29 -17.08
N SER A 2 -6.27 -2.24 -17.12
CA SER A 2 -5.42 -3.42 -17.31
C SER A 2 -5.79 -4.42 -16.23
N SER A 3 -6.25 -5.62 -16.60
CA SER A 3 -6.51 -6.66 -15.61
C SER A 3 -5.15 -7.11 -15.07
N PHE A 4 -4.87 -6.81 -13.80
CA PHE A 4 -3.75 -7.44 -13.08
C PHE A 4 -3.91 -8.95 -13.19
N LYS A 5 -2.93 -9.62 -13.81
CA LYS A 5 -2.88 -11.07 -13.94
C LYS A 5 -1.64 -11.53 -13.19
N PRO A 6 -1.76 -11.87 -11.89
CA PRO A 6 -0.61 -12.36 -11.15
C PRO A 6 -0.07 -13.58 -11.86
N LYS A 7 1.25 -13.66 -12.04
CA LYS A 7 1.85 -14.89 -12.53
C LYS A 7 1.60 -15.97 -11.48
N LEU A 8 0.72 -16.92 -11.80
CA LEU A 8 0.59 -18.14 -11.02
C LEU A 8 1.95 -18.86 -11.11
N GLY A 9 2.78 -18.66 -10.09
CA GLY A 9 3.98 -19.47 -9.89
C GLY A 9 3.60 -20.94 -9.74
N ASP A 10 4.61 -21.80 -9.69
CA ASP A 10 4.52 -23.26 -9.48
C ASP A 10 3.94 -23.69 -8.11
N GLY A 11 3.22 -22.81 -7.41
CA GLY A 11 2.74 -23.02 -6.06
C GLY A 11 3.78 -22.78 -4.97
N SER A 12 5.03 -22.45 -5.33
CA SER A 12 6.07 -22.11 -4.37
C SER A 12 5.74 -20.84 -3.59
N ILE A 13 6.17 -20.84 -2.33
CA ILE A 13 6.15 -19.68 -1.44
C ILE A 13 7.56 -19.10 -1.41
N ILE A 14 7.64 -17.80 -1.62
CA ILE A 14 8.88 -17.02 -1.60
C ILE A 14 9.03 -16.31 -0.25
N LEU A 15 7.92 -15.85 0.34
CA LEU A 15 7.92 -15.19 1.63
C LEU A 15 8.00 -16.18 2.80
N PRO A 16 8.87 -15.96 3.80
CA PRO A 16 9.03 -16.87 4.92
C PRO A 16 7.77 -16.91 5.81
N GLN A 17 7.04 -18.04 5.78
CA GLN A 17 5.78 -18.21 6.52
C GLN A 17 5.92 -17.98 8.02
N ALA A 18 7.08 -18.28 8.62
CA ALA A 18 7.33 -18.01 10.03
C ALA A 18 7.24 -16.50 10.36
N ARG A 19 7.73 -15.63 9.47
CA ARG A 19 7.62 -14.17 9.64
C ARG A 19 6.21 -13.68 9.37
N VAL A 20 5.54 -14.20 8.35
CA VAL A 20 4.13 -13.87 8.07
C VAL A 20 3.26 -14.22 9.29
N LYS A 21 3.43 -15.42 9.85
CA LYS A 21 2.72 -15.86 11.06
C LYS A 21 2.99 -14.95 12.26
N MET A 22 4.24 -14.53 12.45
CA MET A 22 4.62 -13.60 13.53
C MET A 22 3.92 -12.25 13.39
N ILE A 23 3.83 -11.71 12.16
CA ILE A 23 3.12 -10.45 11.87
C ILE A 23 1.61 -10.62 12.07
N MET A 24 1.01 -11.72 11.60
CA MET A 24 -0.42 -11.98 11.82
C MET A 24 -0.76 -12.04 13.33
N LYS A 25 0.14 -12.60 14.15
CA LYS A 25 0.00 -12.67 15.61
C LYS A 25 0.29 -11.35 16.35
N SER A 26 0.79 -10.31 15.68
CA SER A 26 0.98 -9.01 16.34
C SER A 26 -0.33 -8.21 16.48
N SER A 27 -1.40 -8.66 15.82
CA SER A 27 -2.72 -8.07 16.01
C SER A 27 -3.33 -8.54 17.33
N PRO A 28 -3.95 -7.63 18.12
CA PRO A 28 -4.76 -8.05 19.25
C PRO A 28 -5.87 -8.99 18.74
N ASP A 29 -6.23 -9.98 19.56
CA ASP A 29 -7.31 -10.95 19.29
C ASP A 29 -7.01 -12.09 18.29
N THR A 30 -5.77 -12.24 17.81
CA THR A 30 -5.39 -13.40 16.98
C THR A 30 -5.04 -14.62 17.84
N GLU A 31 -6.03 -15.48 18.16
CA GLU A 31 -5.80 -16.70 18.95
C GLU A 31 -4.98 -17.76 18.19
N SER A 32 -5.55 -18.29 17.11
CA SER A 32 -4.98 -19.38 16.32
C SER A 32 -5.09 -19.11 14.83
N ILE A 33 -4.06 -19.48 14.08
CA ILE A 33 -3.97 -19.31 12.63
C ILE A 33 -3.79 -20.70 12.02
N SER A 34 -4.72 -21.11 11.17
CA SER A 34 -4.62 -22.37 10.44
C SER A 34 -3.48 -22.34 9.42
N THR A 35 -2.98 -23.52 9.05
CA THR A 35 -1.93 -23.67 8.03
C THR A 35 -2.38 -23.10 6.68
N ASP A 36 -3.64 -23.31 6.33
CA ASP A 36 -4.20 -22.89 5.04
C ASP A 36 -4.37 -21.37 5.00
N ALA A 37 -4.86 -20.75 6.08
CA ALA A 37 -4.93 -19.30 6.19
C ALA A 37 -3.54 -18.67 6.09
N LEU A 38 -2.54 -19.26 6.76
CA LEU A 38 -1.15 -18.82 6.66
C LEU A 38 -0.62 -18.92 5.22
N TYR A 39 -0.90 -20.01 4.52
CA TYR A 39 -0.54 -20.19 3.12
C TYR A 39 -1.17 -19.12 2.23
N PHE A 40 -2.49 -18.94 2.31
CA PHE A 40 -3.21 -17.95 1.49
C PHE A 40 -2.78 -16.53 1.76
N VAL A 41 -2.61 -16.13 3.03
CA VAL A 41 -2.12 -14.78 3.38
C VAL A 41 -0.71 -14.58 2.85
N THR A 42 0.15 -15.61 2.92
CA THR A 42 1.52 -15.53 2.38
C THR A 42 1.50 -15.28 0.87
N LYS A 43 0.71 -16.05 0.11
CA LYS A 43 0.57 -15.85 -1.35
C LYS A 43 -0.10 -14.53 -1.71
N ALA A 44 -1.13 -14.13 -0.96
CA ALA A 44 -1.79 -12.84 -1.16
C ALA A 44 -0.82 -11.67 -0.92
N THR A 45 0.07 -11.77 0.07
CA THR A 45 1.09 -10.75 0.35
C THR A 45 2.09 -10.63 -0.80
N GLU A 46 2.50 -11.75 -1.41
CA GLU A 46 3.36 -11.73 -2.60
C GLU A 46 2.69 -11.00 -3.77
N PHE A 47 1.43 -11.35 -4.07
CA PHE A 47 0.68 -10.69 -5.14
C PHE A 47 0.39 -9.23 -4.84
N PHE A 48 0.17 -8.89 -3.57
CA PHE A 48 -0.04 -7.51 -3.16
C PHE A 48 1.19 -6.64 -3.44
N VAL A 49 2.40 -7.13 -3.15
CA VAL A 49 3.64 -6.39 -3.44
C VAL A 49 3.83 -6.22 -4.95
N GLU A 50 3.60 -7.27 -5.75
CA GLU A 50 3.67 -7.18 -7.22
C GLU A 50 2.67 -6.15 -7.76
N HIS A 51 1.42 -6.23 -7.29
CA HIS A 51 0.35 -5.32 -7.68
C HIS A 51 0.67 -3.86 -7.31
N LEU A 52 1.17 -3.62 -6.09
CA LEU A 52 1.53 -2.28 -5.63
C LEU A 52 2.61 -1.65 -6.51
N VAL A 53 3.64 -2.42 -6.87
CA VAL A 53 4.71 -1.94 -7.76
C VAL A 53 4.16 -1.64 -9.15
N GLN A 54 3.28 -2.49 -9.68
CA GLN A 54 2.65 -2.28 -10.98
C GLN A 54 1.79 -1.01 -11.01
N GLU A 55 0.96 -0.77 -9.99
CA GLU A 55 0.14 0.44 -9.90
C GLU A 55 1.01 1.72 -9.88
N ILE A 56 2.13 1.69 -9.14
CA ILE A 56 3.08 2.80 -9.12
C ILE A 56 3.68 3.00 -10.51
N TYR A 57 4.15 1.94 -11.16
CA TYR A 57 4.74 1.99 -12.49
C TYR A 57 3.77 2.54 -13.55
N GLU A 58 2.51 2.12 -13.50
CA GLU A 58 1.47 2.64 -14.40
C GLU A 58 1.17 4.12 -14.13
N SER A 59 1.22 4.56 -12.87
CA SER A 59 1.00 5.96 -12.48
C SER A 59 2.13 6.92 -12.85
N THR A 60 3.38 6.44 -12.90
CA THR A 60 4.57 7.27 -13.19
C THR A 60 4.88 7.35 -14.69
N GLY A 61 3.93 6.98 -15.55
CA GLY A 61 4.14 6.98 -16.99
C GLY A 61 5.17 5.94 -17.43
N LYS A 62 5.24 4.79 -16.74
CA LYS A 62 6.16 3.68 -17.02
C LYS A 62 7.64 4.04 -16.78
N SER A 63 7.90 4.94 -15.84
CA SER A 63 9.26 5.19 -15.35
C SER A 63 9.77 3.98 -14.57
N ASN A 64 11.04 3.62 -14.78
CA ASN A 64 11.71 2.56 -14.03
C ASN A 64 12.10 2.97 -12.60
N GLU A 65 11.74 4.19 -12.18
CA GLU A 65 12.02 4.71 -10.84
C GLU A 65 10.79 4.61 -9.94
N LEU A 66 10.97 3.96 -8.78
CA LEU A 66 9.96 3.92 -7.72
C LEU A 66 10.21 5.05 -6.73
N THR A 67 9.32 6.04 -6.71
CA THR A 67 9.42 7.20 -5.83
C THR A 67 8.36 7.15 -4.73
N TYR A 68 8.70 7.71 -3.55
CA TYR A 68 7.74 7.83 -2.45
C TYR A 68 6.51 8.67 -2.86
N LYS A 69 6.70 9.71 -3.68
CA LYS A 69 5.61 10.53 -4.21
C LYS A 69 4.62 9.68 -5.00
N GLY A 70 5.10 8.85 -5.93
CA GLY A 70 4.25 7.94 -6.70
C GLY A 70 3.49 6.94 -5.83
N LEU A 71 4.16 6.36 -4.83
CA LEU A 71 3.51 5.48 -3.83
C LEU A 71 2.41 6.21 -3.06
N ALA A 72 2.71 7.39 -2.50
CA ALA A 72 1.74 8.18 -1.76
C ALA A 72 0.56 8.62 -2.65
N ASP A 73 0.80 8.95 -3.91
CA ASP A 73 -0.26 9.34 -4.83
C ASP A 73 -1.24 8.19 -5.12
N ILE A 74 -0.74 6.97 -5.35
CA ILE A 74 -1.57 5.76 -5.53
C ILE A 74 -2.36 5.44 -4.26
N VAL A 75 -1.69 5.44 -3.10
CA VAL A 75 -2.34 5.14 -1.81
C VAL A 75 -3.47 6.12 -1.50
N GLN A 76 -3.27 7.41 -1.79
CA GLN A 76 -4.30 8.42 -1.52
C GLN A 76 -5.47 8.37 -2.52
N LYS A 77 -5.23 7.94 -3.76
CA LYS A 77 -6.23 7.91 -4.84
C LYS A 77 -7.09 6.64 -4.86
N SER A 78 -6.54 5.49 -4.45
CA SER A 78 -7.23 4.21 -4.56
C SER A 78 -7.97 3.82 -3.27
N ASP A 79 -9.26 3.49 -3.39
CA ASP A 79 -10.07 2.99 -2.27
C ASP A 79 -9.56 1.63 -1.75
N SER A 80 -9.04 0.76 -2.64
CA SER A 80 -8.46 -0.52 -2.24
C SER A 80 -7.18 -0.38 -1.42
N MET A 81 -6.54 0.80 -1.46
CA MET A 81 -5.32 1.12 -0.71
C MET A 81 -5.59 1.97 0.53
N HIS A 82 -6.86 2.17 0.90
CA HIS A 82 -7.24 3.02 2.03
C HIS A 82 -6.52 2.64 3.34
N PHE A 83 -6.31 1.34 3.58
CA PHE A 83 -5.64 0.83 4.77
C PHE A 83 -4.17 1.30 4.92
N LEU A 84 -3.57 1.85 3.86
CA LEU A 84 -2.21 2.39 3.88
C LEU A 84 -2.13 3.90 4.08
N LYS A 85 -3.25 4.65 4.06
CA LYS A 85 -3.23 6.12 4.04
C LYS A 85 -2.50 6.72 5.24
N ASP A 86 -2.69 6.14 6.42
CA ASP A 86 -2.06 6.62 7.66
C ASP A 86 -0.56 6.27 7.72
N MET A 87 -0.16 5.19 7.06
CA MET A 87 1.23 4.73 7.01
C MET A 87 2.05 5.43 5.91
N VAL A 88 1.38 5.88 4.84
CA VAL A 88 1.99 6.51 3.67
C VAL A 88 1.33 7.88 3.40
N PRO A 89 1.57 8.88 4.27
CA PRO A 89 1.03 10.22 4.07
C PRO A 89 1.73 10.94 2.90
N ARG A 90 1.01 11.86 2.26
CA ARG A 90 1.66 12.80 1.33
C ARG A 90 2.54 13.76 2.13
N LYS A 91 3.81 13.83 1.72
CA LYS A 91 4.75 14.81 2.28
C LYS A 91 4.43 16.17 1.71
N ILE A 92 4.33 17.16 2.59
CA ILE A 92 4.26 18.58 2.25
C ILE A 92 5.43 19.29 2.90
N THR A 93 5.92 20.32 2.23
CA THR A 93 6.91 21.25 2.77
C THR A 93 6.25 22.21 3.76
N TYR A 94 7.06 22.81 4.64
CA TYR A 94 6.56 23.84 5.55
C TYR A 94 5.94 25.02 4.79
N LYS A 95 6.49 25.37 3.62
CA LYS A 95 5.95 26.43 2.77
C LYS A 95 4.54 26.10 2.26
N GLU A 96 4.35 24.90 1.70
CA GLU A 96 3.02 24.44 1.25
C GLU A 96 2.02 24.38 2.41
N TYR A 97 2.48 23.97 3.59
CA TYR A 97 1.64 23.97 4.79
C TYR A 97 1.17 25.40 5.16
N GLN A 98 2.06 26.39 5.09
CA GLN A 98 1.68 27.79 5.33
C GLN A 98 0.67 28.31 4.30
N GLU A 99 0.78 27.88 3.04
CA GLU A 99 -0.19 28.23 1.99
C GLU A 99 -1.57 27.62 2.29
N ILE A 100 -1.62 26.33 2.67
CA ILE A 100 -2.85 25.64 3.07
C ILE A 100 -3.53 26.33 4.28
N LEU A 101 -2.76 26.81 5.25
CA LEU A 101 -3.31 27.54 6.40
C LEU A 101 -3.96 28.86 5.99
N LYS A 102 -3.30 29.64 5.12
CA LYS A 102 -3.84 30.90 4.61
C LYS A 102 -5.10 30.70 3.76
N GLU A 103 -5.13 29.64 2.96
CA GLU A 103 -6.31 29.29 2.16
C GLU A 103 -7.50 28.90 3.04
N LYS A 104 -7.26 28.13 4.11
CA LYS A 104 -8.30 27.78 5.10
C LYS A 104 -8.83 28.99 5.85
N GLU A 105 -7.95 29.87 6.33
CA GLU A 105 -8.39 31.13 6.96
C GLU A 105 -9.26 31.95 6.00
N ASN A 106 -8.86 32.07 4.73
CA ASN A 106 -9.67 32.81 3.75
C ASN A 106 -11.00 32.11 3.42
N SER A 107 -11.06 30.77 3.41
CA SER A 107 -12.32 30.05 3.15
C SER A 107 -13.29 30.11 4.32
N ASP A 108 -12.80 30.22 5.55
CA ASP A 108 -13.61 30.32 6.76
C ASP A 108 -14.13 31.75 7.02
N LEU A 109 -13.59 32.74 6.30
CA LEU A 109 -13.99 34.15 6.34
C LEU A 109 -15.11 34.52 5.34
N PHE A 110 -15.59 33.58 4.52
CA PHE A 110 -16.70 33.74 3.58
C PHE A 110 -17.77 32.65 3.76
#